data_AF-A0A1G2VZN3-F1
#
_entry.id   AF-A0A1G2VZN3-F1
#
_cell.length_a   1.000
_cell.length_b   1.000
_cell.length_c   1.000
_cell.angle_alpha   90.00
_cell.angle_beta   90.00
_cell.angle_gamma   90.00
#
_symmetry.space_group_name_H-M   'P 1'
#
loop_
_entity.id
_entity.type
_entity.pdbx_description
1 polymer ?
#
loop_
_entity_poly.entity_id
_entity_poly.type
_entity_poly.pdbx_seq_one_letter_code
_entity_poly.pdbx_strand_id
1 'polypeptide(L)'
;MLNIVISLVVCLLVHTGLTLYAGVEQWIASIAAVASFMLLYFLLTRFVMKKIGALMEVAQRDIQAGRSEKAVKVLQGGFKYAKWQFYIKGQLNAQIGTILYLKRDFAEAFEYLQKGFVRHWVAMGMLGICYMKRNKSNKMIDTFDKATAANKKEPMLWNLYGFCLDKIGQKDKAIEVMEKGLKKTGGNEALQANLDALKTGKKMKMQAYGDLWYQFHLENQGTLIKQQTKAIQGRRNLVKR
;
A
#
# COMPACT_ATOMS: atom_id res chain seq x y z
N MET A 1 -5.46 -2.91 -20.67
CA MET A 1 -6.79 -2.78 -20.06
C MET A 1 -7.77 -3.67 -20.80
N LEU A 2 -7.60 -4.99 -20.73
CA LEU A 2 -8.45 -5.92 -21.48
C LEU A 2 -9.93 -5.78 -21.11
N ASN A 3 -10.25 -5.52 -19.84
CA ASN A 3 -11.64 -5.34 -19.40
C ASN A 3 -12.32 -4.19 -20.16
N ILE A 4 -11.66 -3.04 -20.25
CA ILE A 4 -12.22 -1.86 -20.93
C ILE A 4 -12.34 -2.13 -22.43
N VAL A 5 -11.31 -2.69 -23.06
CA VAL A 5 -11.30 -2.96 -24.50
C VAL A 5 -12.41 -3.96 -24.87
N ILE A 6 -12.52 -5.07 -24.15
CA ILE A 6 -13.55 -6.08 -24.39
C ILE A 6 -14.95 -5.48 -24.18
N SER A 7 -15.16 -4.72 -23.11
CA SER A 7 -16.43 -4.05 -22.86
C SER A 7 -16.78 -3.03 -23.95
N LEU A 8 -15.81 -2.25 -24.44
CA LEU A 8 -16.02 -1.28 -25.53
C LEU A 8 -16.39 -1.96 -26.85
N VAL A 9 -15.72 -3.08 -27.17
CA VAL A 9 -16.05 -3.87 -28.36
C VAL A 9 -17.49 -4.39 -28.27
N VAL A 10 -17.89 -4.92 -27.11
CA VAL A 10 -19.28 -5.38 -26.90
C VAL A 10 -20.28 -4.23 -26.99
N CYS A 11 -19.96 -3.06 -26.43
CA CYS A 11 -20.79 -1.86 -26.55
C CYS A 11 -21.06 -1.52 -28.03
N LEU A 12 -20.00 -1.47 -28.83
CA LEU A 12 -20.09 -1.16 -30.25
C LEU A 12 -20.90 -2.20 -31.02
N LEU A 13 -20.64 -3.50 -30.77
CA LEU A 13 -21.38 -4.59 -31.40
C LEU A 13 -22.87 -4.58 -31.06
N VAL A 14 -23.22 -4.31 -29.79
CA VAL A 14 -24.63 -4.20 -29.36
C VAL A 14 -25.31 -3.01 -30.04
N HIS A 15 -24.64 -1.85 -30.08
CA HIS A 15 -25.20 -0.67 -30.74
C HIS A 15 -25.44 -0.89 -32.24
N THR A 16 -24.44 -1.38 -32.97
CA THR A 16 -24.56 -1.66 -34.41
C THR A 16 -25.54 -2.78 -34.69
N GLY A 17 -25.58 -3.81 -33.82
CA GLY A 17 -26.52 -4.92 -33.93
C GLY A 17 -27.97 -4.46 -33.84
N LEU A 18 -28.28 -3.66 -32.83
CA LEU A 18 -29.65 -3.17 -32.59
C LEU A 18 -30.12 -2.18 -33.66
N THR A 19 -29.23 -1.31 -34.14
CA THR A 19 -29.59 -0.29 -35.15
C THR A 19 -29.69 -0.86 -36.56
N LEU A 20 -28.73 -1.69 -36.98
CA LEU A 20 -28.68 -2.18 -38.37
C LEU A 20 -29.54 -3.42 -38.63
N TYR A 21 -29.70 -4.30 -37.63
CA TYR A 21 -30.37 -5.59 -37.83
C TYR A 21 -31.72 -5.70 -37.13
N ALA A 22 -31.90 -5.02 -35.99
CA ALA A 22 -33.16 -5.06 -35.23
C ALA A 22 -34.05 -3.83 -35.46
N GLY A 23 -33.58 -2.82 -36.21
CA GLY A 23 -34.35 -1.60 -36.51
C GLY A 23 -34.69 -0.76 -35.27
N VAL A 24 -33.95 -0.93 -34.17
CA VAL A 24 -34.18 -0.20 -32.91
C VAL A 24 -33.70 1.25 -33.05
N GLU A 25 -34.47 2.19 -32.52
CA GLU A 25 -34.10 3.60 -32.53
C GLU A 25 -32.73 3.86 -31.88
N GLN A 26 -31.98 4.81 -32.44
CA GLN A 26 -30.59 5.09 -32.07
C GLN A 26 -30.40 5.37 -30.58
N TRP A 27 -31.33 6.07 -29.93
CA TRP A 27 -31.23 6.40 -28.51
C TRP A 27 -31.46 5.17 -27.62
N ILE A 28 -32.43 4.31 -27.95
CA ILE A 28 -32.70 3.05 -27.23
C ILE A 28 -31.51 2.10 -27.39
N ALA A 29 -30.99 1.96 -28.61
CA ALA A 29 -29.81 1.15 -28.89
C ALA A 29 -28.56 1.64 -28.13
N SER A 30 -28.41 2.96 -27.96
CA SER A 30 -27.32 3.56 -27.18
C SER A 30 -27.44 3.24 -25.69
N ILE A 31 -28.64 3.32 -25.10
CA ILE A 31 -28.88 2.97 -23.69
C ILE A 31 -28.56 1.49 -23.46
N ALA A 32 -29.07 0.60 -24.33
CA ALA A 32 -28.81 -0.83 -24.24
C ALA A 32 -27.31 -1.16 -24.40
N ALA A 33 -26.61 -0.50 -25.32
CA ALA A 33 -25.17 -0.67 -25.52
C ALA A 33 -24.38 -0.24 -24.28
N VAL A 34 -24.68 0.93 -23.70
CA VAL A 34 -24.03 1.42 -22.46
C VAL A 34 -24.33 0.49 -21.28
N ALA A 35 -25.55 -0.03 -21.16
CA ALA A 35 -25.90 -1.01 -20.12
C ALA A 35 -25.07 -2.31 -20.28
N SER A 36 -24.93 -2.82 -21.52
CA SER A 36 -24.12 -4.00 -21.82
C SER A 36 -22.63 -3.78 -21.49
N PHE A 37 -22.10 -2.59 -21.80
CA PHE A 37 -20.75 -2.17 -21.45
C PHE A 37 -20.54 -2.23 -19.94
N MET A 38 -21.42 -1.55 -19.17
CA MET A 38 -21.31 -1.46 -17.71
C MET A 38 -21.39 -2.83 -17.06
N LEU A 39 -22.34 -3.66 -17.49
CA LEU A 39 -22.52 -5.02 -16.97
C LEU A 39 -21.27 -5.87 -17.22
N LEU A 40 -20.78 -5.92 -18.46
CA LEU A 40 -19.62 -6.74 -18.80
C LEU A 40 -18.36 -6.22 -18.09
N TYR A 41 -18.16 -4.90 -18.04
CA TYR A 41 -17.02 -4.31 -17.34
C TYR A 41 -17.03 -4.65 -15.84
N PHE A 42 -18.19 -4.60 -15.21
CA PHE A 42 -18.37 -5.00 -13.81
C PHE A 42 -18.06 -6.48 -13.59
N LEU A 43 -18.57 -7.37 -14.45
CA LEU A 43 -18.33 -8.81 -14.36
C LEU A 43 -16.84 -9.16 -14.54
N LEU A 44 -16.17 -8.59 -15.55
CA LEU A 44 -14.74 -8.80 -15.77
C LEU A 44 -13.90 -8.25 -14.61
N THR A 45 -14.29 -7.11 -14.06
CA THR A 45 -13.64 -6.54 -12.87
C THR A 45 -13.79 -7.45 -11.66
N ARG A 46 -15.00 -7.94 -11.37
CA ARG A 46 -15.26 -8.90 -10.30
C ARG A 46 -14.49 -10.20 -10.47
N PHE A 47 -14.41 -10.72 -11.70
CA PHE A 47 -13.65 -11.91 -12.02
C PHE A 47 -12.16 -11.75 -11.67
N VAL A 48 -11.53 -10.66 -12.14
CA VAL A 48 -10.12 -10.40 -11.89
C VAL A 48 -9.86 -10.16 -10.40
N MET A 49 -10.72 -9.40 -9.73
CA MET A 49 -10.65 -9.18 -8.28
C MET A 49 -10.69 -10.50 -7.50
N LYS A 50 -11.57 -11.44 -7.86
CA LYS A 50 -11.65 -12.75 -7.22
C LYS A 50 -10.35 -13.56 -7.40
N LYS A 51 -9.75 -13.52 -8.60
CA LYS A 51 -8.48 -14.22 -8.87
C LYS A 51 -7.30 -13.60 -8.12
N ILE A 52 -7.21 -12.27 -8.08
CA ILE A 52 -6.19 -11.56 -7.29
C ILE A 52 -6.38 -11.80 -5.79
N GLY A 53 -7.62 -11.76 -5.30
CA GLY A 53 -7.93 -12.06 -3.89
C GLY A 53 -7.44 -13.46 -3.48
N ALA A 54 -7.76 -14.49 -4.27
CA ALA A 54 -7.30 -15.85 -4.00
C ALA A 54 -5.77 -15.97 -4.01
N LEU A 55 -5.07 -15.26 -4.91
CA LEU A 55 -3.60 -15.22 -4.91
C LEU A 55 -3.05 -14.56 -3.63
N MET A 56 -3.66 -13.46 -3.19
CA MET A 56 -3.26 -12.77 -1.96
C MET A 56 -3.47 -13.65 -0.72
N GLU A 57 -4.57 -14.39 -0.65
CA GLU A 57 -4.83 -15.34 0.46
C GLU A 57 -3.80 -16.47 0.50
N VAL A 58 -3.42 -17.03 -0.65
CA VAL A 58 -2.36 -18.05 -0.71
C VAL A 58 -1.02 -17.46 -0.28
N ALA A 59 -0.67 -16.27 -0.79
CA ALA A 59 0.56 -15.58 -0.42
C ALA A 59 0.60 -15.27 1.10
N GLN A 60 -0.51 -14.80 1.67
CA GLN A 60 -0.61 -14.51 3.10
C GLN A 60 -0.42 -15.77 3.96
N ARG A 61 -1.03 -16.90 3.57
CA ARG A 61 -0.82 -18.18 4.25
C ARG A 61 0.63 -18.65 4.17
N ASP A 62 1.27 -18.48 3.02
CA ASP A 62 2.69 -18.82 2.87
C ASP A 62 3.59 -17.90 3.71
N ILE A 63 3.28 -16.61 3.84
CA ILE A 63 3.99 -15.69 4.75
C ILE A 63 3.85 -16.14 6.20
N GLN A 64 2.63 -16.45 6.65
CA GLN A 64 2.38 -16.92 8.02
C GLN A 64 3.12 -18.23 8.33
N ALA A 65 3.32 -19.08 7.31
CA ALA A 65 4.08 -20.30 7.43
C ALA A 65 5.60 -20.12 7.24
N GLY A 66 6.10 -18.88 7.16
CA GLY A 66 7.52 -18.57 6.95
C GLY A 66 8.05 -18.86 5.54
N ARG A 67 7.18 -19.20 4.58
CA ARG A 67 7.52 -19.53 3.19
C ARG A 67 7.47 -18.30 2.29
N SER A 68 8.21 -17.26 2.64
CA SER A 68 8.13 -15.96 1.98
C SER A 68 8.54 -15.99 0.50
N GLU A 69 9.50 -16.83 0.09
CA GLU A 69 9.90 -17.01 -1.31
C GLU A 69 8.76 -17.61 -2.14
N LYS A 70 8.02 -18.56 -1.55
CA LYS A 70 6.86 -19.16 -2.19
C LYS A 70 5.75 -18.14 -2.35
N ALA A 71 5.51 -17.32 -1.33
CA ALA A 71 4.55 -16.22 -1.40
C ALA A 71 4.90 -15.23 -2.53
N VAL A 72 6.17 -14.86 -2.67
CA VAL A 72 6.65 -14.00 -3.77
C VAL A 72 6.36 -14.64 -5.14
N LYS A 73 6.70 -15.92 -5.33
CA LYS A 73 6.42 -16.64 -6.58
C LYS A 73 4.93 -16.70 -6.91
N VAL A 74 4.07 -16.91 -5.91
CA VAL A 74 2.61 -16.89 -6.07
C VAL A 74 2.14 -15.53 -6.57
N LEU A 75 2.62 -14.44 -5.95
CA LEU A 75 2.27 -13.08 -6.36
C LEU A 75 2.80 -12.73 -7.75
N GLN A 76 4.00 -13.18 -8.12
CA GLN A 76 4.56 -13.03 -9.46
C GLN A 76 3.66 -13.70 -10.52
N GLY A 77 3.06 -14.86 -10.21
CA GLY A 77 2.04 -15.50 -11.05
C GLY A 77 0.81 -14.64 -11.33
N GLY A 78 0.56 -13.62 -10.49
CA GLY A 78 -0.49 -12.63 -10.67
C GLY A 78 -0.23 -11.62 -11.80
N PHE A 79 1.01 -11.46 -12.29
CA PHE A 79 1.33 -10.48 -13.33
C PHE A 79 0.60 -10.73 -14.65
N LYS A 80 0.13 -11.96 -14.93
CA LYS A 80 -0.75 -12.25 -16.07
C LYS A 80 -2.05 -11.44 -16.05
N TYR A 81 -2.52 -11.04 -14.86
CA TYR A 81 -3.70 -10.20 -14.69
C TYR A 81 -3.41 -8.69 -14.85
N ALA A 82 -2.14 -8.28 -14.93
CA ALA A 82 -1.77 -6.87 -15.12
C ALA A 82 -2.34 -6.26 -16.42
N LYS A 83 -2.53 -7.08 -17.47
CA LYS A 83 -3.14 -6.63 -18.73
C LYS A 83 -4.63 -6.31 -18.57
N TRP A 84 -5.30 -6.92 -17.59
CA TRP A 84 -6.73 -6.79 -17.33
C TRP A 84 -7.04 -5.46 -16.64
N GLN A 85 -6.30 -5.09 -15.58
CA GLN A 85 -6.50 -3.82 -14.86
C GLN A 85 -5.18 -3.12 -14.49
N PHE A 86 -5.15 -1.79 -14.64
CA PHE A 86 -3.93 -0.97 -14.55
C PHE A 86 -3.25 -1.04 -13.18
N TYR A 87 -4.03 -1.08 -12.09
CA TYR A 87 -3.49 -1.01 -10.73
C TYR A 87 -2.90 -2.34 -10.24
N ILE A 88 -3.22 -3.46 -10.89
CA ILE A 88 -2.80 -4.80 -10.44
C ILE A 88 -1.29 -4.93 -10.44
N LYS A 89 -0.62 -4.46 -11.50
CA LYS A 89 0.85 -4.51 -11.59
C LYS A 89 1.49 -3.80 -10.40
N GLY A 90 1.03 -2.57 -10.13
CA GLY A 90 1.52 -1.79 -8.98
C GLY A 90 1.19 -2.44 -7.64
N GLN A 91 0.00 -3.00 -7.50
CA GLN A 91 -0.43 -3.67 -6.26
C GLN A 91 0.43 -4.89 -5.96
N LEU A 92 0.68 -5.74 -6.96
CA LEU A 92 1.56 -6.91 -6.82
C LEU A 92 2.99 -6.49 -6.49
N ASN A 93 3.53 -5.50 -7.19
CA ASN A 93 4.85 -4.95 -6.89
C ASN A 93 4.96 -4.43 -5.45
N ALA A 94 3.96 -3.69 -4.97
CA ALA A 94 3.95 -3.18 -3.59
C ALA A 94 3.96 -4.32 -2.56
N GLN A 95 3.18 -5.37 -2.79
CA GLN A 95 3.10 -6.54 -1.90
C GLN A 95 4.41 -7.35 -1.90
N ILE A 96 4.94 -7.67 -3.09
CA ILE A 96 6.22 -8.38 -3.24
C ILE A 96 7.34 -7.58 -2.58
N GLY A 97 7.43 -6.28 -2.85
CA GLY A 97 8.44 -5.39 -2.26
C GLY A 97 8.33 -5.33 -0.73
N THR A 98 7.11 -5.32 -0.19
CA THR A 98 6.88 -5.36 1.27
C THR A 98 7.39 -6.67 1.87
N ILE A 99 7.09 -7.82 1.25
CA ILE A 99 7.56 -9.14 1.72
C ILE A 99 9.09 -9.20 1.71
N LEU A 100 9.73 -8.79 0.62
CA LEU A 100 11.19 -8.77 0.49
C LEU A 100 11.83 -7.81 1.52
N TYR A 101 11.21 -6.66 1.77
CA TYR A 101 11.68 -5.70 2.77
C TYR A 101 11.65 -6.30 4.18
N LEU A 102 10.56 -7.00 4.54
CA LEU A 102 10.43 -7.69 5.83
C LEU A 102 11.48 -8.79 6.02
N LYS A 103 11.86 -9.46 4.93
CA LYS A 103 12.98 -10.42 4.92
C LYS A 103 14.37 -9.75 4.96
N ARG A 104 14.42 -8.42 4.94
CA ARG A 104 15.65 -7.60 4.83
C ARG A 104 16.40 -7.75 3.52
N ASP A 105 15.75 -8.26 2.48
CA ASP A 105 16.29 -8.19 1.12
C ASP A 105 16.00 -6.81 0.53
N PHE A 106 16.71 -5.79 1.06
CA PHE A 106 16.46 -4.40 0.71
C PHE A 106 16.84 -4.06 -0.74
N ALA A 107 17.71 -4.86 -1.36
CA ALA A 107 18.12 -4.67 -2.74
C ALA A 107 16.98 -5.07 -3.68
N GLU A 108 16.48 -6.29 -3.56
CA GLU A 108 15.37 -6.75 -4.40
C GLU A 108 14.07 -6.03 -4.04
N ALA A 109 13.80 -5.80 -2.75
CA ALA A 109 12.63 -5.04 -2.30
C ALA A 109 12.54 -3.67 -2.99
N PHE A 110 13.66 -2.95 -3.08
CA PHE A 110 13.68 -1.62 -3.68
C PHE A 110 13.20 -1.62 -5.14
N GLU A 111 13.62 -2.61 -5.94
CA GLU A 111 13.22 -2.73 -7.35
C GLU A 111 11.71 -2.92 -7.54
N TYR A 112 11.08 -3.65 -6.63
CA TYR A 112 9.62 -3.83 -6.62
C TYR A 112 8.90 -2.62 -6.03
N LEU A 113 9.38 -2.09 -4.90
CA LEU A 113 8.76 -0.96 -4.21
C LEU A 113 8.68 0.29 -5.11
N GLN A 114 9.70 0.56 -5.92
CA GLN A 114 9.68 1.67 -6.90
C GLN A 114 8.56 1.56 -7.94
N LYS A 115 8.14 0.33 -8.26
CA LYS A 115 7.08 0.02 -9.22
C LYS A 115 5.75 -0.25 -8.52
N GLY A 116 5.68 -0.01 -7.20
CA GLY A 116 4.56 -0.27 -6.33
C GLY A 116 3.41 0.72 -6.49
N PHE A 117 2.23 0.33 -6.02
CA PHE A 117 1.04 1.17 -6.05
C PHE A 117 1.06 2.23 -4.97
N VAL A 118 0.93 3.51 -5.35
CA VAL A 118 1.05 4.67 -4.44
C VAL A 118 0.04 4.69 -3.29
N ARG A 119 -1.13 4.05 -3.46
CA ARG A 119 -2.13 3.93 -2.37
C ARG A 119 -1.73 2.88 -1.33
N HIS A 120 -0.72 2.05 -1.59
CA HIS A 120 -0.19 1.14 -0.59
C HIS A 120 0.81 1.88 0.29
N TRP A 121 0.32 2.59 1.31
CA TRP A 121 1.15 3.49 2.10
C TRP A 121 2.33 2.81 2.80
N VAL A 122 2.19 1.55 3.26
CA VAL A 122 3.28 0.82 3.93
C VAL A 122 4.47 0.63 2.98
N ALA A 123 4.24 0.09 1.78
CA ALA A 123 5.22 -0.03 0.71
C ALA A 123 5.86 1.32 0.35
N MET A 124 5.07 2.40 0.27
CA MET A 124 5.61 3.74 0.04
C MET A 124 6.49 4.23 1.20
N GLY A 125 6.11 3.95 2.45
CA GLY A 125 6.94 4.23 3.63
C GLY A 125 8.26 3.46 3.61
N MET A 126 8.23 2.17 3.27
CA MET A 126 9.42 1.34 3.08
C MET A 126 10.32 1.90 1.96
N LEU A 127 9.73 2.30 0.83
CA LEU A 127 10.46 2.94 -0.27
C LEU A 127 11.12 4.25 0.17
N GLY A 128 10.39 5.10 0.90
CA GLY A 128 10.89 6.35 1.46
C GLY A 128 12.09 6.12 2.38
N ILE A 129 12.01 5.10 3.25
CA ILE A 129 13.13 4.69 4.12
C ILE A 129 14.30 4.16 3.31
N CYS A 130 14.07 3.37 2.25
CA CYS A 130 15.15 2.93 1.35
C CYS A 130 15.88 4.14 0.74
N TYR A 131 15.15 5.17 0.30
CA TYR A 131 15.77 6.40 -0.20
C TYR A 131 16.53 7.15 0.89
N MET A 132 15.99 7.23 2.11
CA MET A 132 16.66 7.84 3.26
C MET A 132 17.99 7.14 3.56
N LYS A 133 18.00 5.81 3.68
CA LYS A 133 19.21 5.01 3.95
C LYS A 133 20.24 5.10 2.83
N ARG A 134 19.82 5.46 1.61
CA ARG A 134 20.69 5.71 0.44
C ARG A 134 21.10 7.19 0.30
N ASN A 135 20.86 8.02 1.33
CA ASN A 135 21.13 9.47 1.32
C ASN A 135 20.44 10.24 0.17
N LYS A 136 19.32 9.73 -0.35
CA LYS A 136 18.53 10.37 -1.42
C LYS A 136 17.33 11.12 -0.82
N SER A 137 17.60 12.14 0.00
CA SER A 137 16.59 12.88 0.77
C SER A 137 15.47 13.46 -0.09
N ASN A 138 15.79 14.02 -1.27
CA ASN A 138 14.77 14.57 -2.19
C ASN A 138 13.80 13.50 -2.68
N LYS A 139 14.29 12.29 -2.99
CA LYS A 139 13.43 11.17 -3.41
C LYS A 139 12.62 10.60 -2.24
N MET A 140 13.16 10.62 -1.04
CA MET A 140 12.43 10.24 0.17
C MET A 140 11.23 11.17 0.38
N ILE A 141 11.45 12.50 0.34
CA ILE A 141 10.42 13.53 0.47
C ILE A 141 9.33 13.35 -0.59
N ASP A 142 9.69 13.28 -1.88
CA ASP A 142 8.74 13.07 -2.98
C ASP A 142 7.92 11.79 -2.81
N THR A 143 8.55 10.72 -2.31
CA THR A 143 7.86 9.45 -2.04
C THR A 143 6.82 9.62 -0.93
N PHE A 144 7.18 10.26 0.18
CA PHE A 144 6.24 10.48 1.30
C PHE A 144 5.14 11.48 0.95
N ASP A 145 5.43 12.52 0.17
CA ASP A 145 4.43 13.47 -0.31
C ASP A 145 3.38 12.77 -1.19
N LYS A 146 3.82 11.90 -2.11
CA LYS A 146 2.92 11.04 -2.90
C LYS A 146 2.10 10.11 -2.01
N ALA A 147 2.73 9.48 -1.03
CA ALA A 147 2.06 8.56 -0.11
C ALA A 147 0.96 9.25 0.69
N THR A 148 1.25 10.42 1.26
CA THR A 148 0.32 11.20 2.09
C THR A 148 -0.78 11.86 1.26
N ALA A 149 -0.50 12.24 0.01
CA ALA A 149 -1.52 12.68 -0.93
C ALA A 149 -2.53 11.58 -1.27
N ALA A 150 -2.07 10.33 -1.40
CA ALA A 150 -2.91 9.17 -1.68
C ALA A 150 -3.64 8.63 -0.44
N ASN A 151 -3.07 8.79 0.76
CA ASN A 151 -3.54 8.21 2.02
C ASN A 151 -3.67 9.27 3.13
N LYS A 152 -4.43 10.32 2.84
CA LYS A 152 -4.50 11.54 3.69
C LYS A 152 -4.93 11.28 5.13
N LYS A 153 -5.72 10.24 5.37
CA LYS A 153 -6.32 9.90 6.66
C LYS A 153 -5.50 8.89 7.48
N GLU A 154 -4.31 8.50 7.04
CA GLU A 154 -3.45 7.53 7.74
C GLU A 154 -2.49 8.24 8.70
N PRO A 155 -2.74 8.28 10.03
CA PRO A 155 -1.93 9.08 10.95
C PRO A 155 -0.51 8.52 11.11
N MET A 156 -0.35 7.21 11.01
CA MET A 156 0.96 6.58 11.14
C MET A 156 1.89 6.99 10.00
N LEU A 157 1.35 7.15 8.79
CA LEU A 157 2.13 7.59 7.64
C LEU A 157 2.71 9.00 7.84
N TRP A 158 1.92 9.92 8.41
CA TRP A 158 2.38 11.27 8.75
C TRP A 158 3.46 11.24 9.83
N ASN A 159 3.28 10.43 10.87
CA ASN A 159 4.29 10.21 11.90
C ASN A 159 5.58 9.60 11.35
N LEU A 160 5.48 8.63 10.45
CA LEU A 160 6.62 8.00 9.80
C LEU A 160 7.39 9.01 8.94
N TYR A 161 6.66 9.86 8.20
CA TYR A 161 7.27 10.90 7.39
C TYR A 161 8.01 11.94 8.27
N GLY A 162 7.34 12.45 9.31
CA GLY A 162 7.95 13.35 10.29
C GLY A 162 9.20 12.73 10.95
N PHE A 163 9.13 11.44 11.31
CA PHE A 163 10.28 10.69 11.82
C PHE A 163 11.45 10.64 10.85
N CYS A 164 11.20 10.36 9.58
CA CYS A 164 12.25 10.32 8.57
C CYS A 164 12.86 11.71 8.32
N LEU A 165 12.05 12.77 8.34
CA LEU A 165 12.52 14.15 8.20
C LEU A 165 13.40 14.59 9.38
N ASP A 166 12.98 14.31 10.62
CA ASP A 166 13.77 14.57 11.82
C ASP A 166 15.10 13.80 11.80
N LYS A 167 15.09 12.54 11.36
CA LYS A 167 16.29 11.71 11.20
C LYS A 167 17.32 12.27 10.23
N ILE A 168 16.90 13.04 9.21
CA ILE A 168 17.80 13.70 8.27
C ILE A 168 18.07 15.17 8.64
N GLY A 169 17.72 15.60 9.85
CA GLY A 169 17.96 16.95 10.35
C GLY A 169 16.98 18.02 9.86
N GLN A 170 15.91 17.65 9.16
CA GLN A 170 14.90 18.59 8.65
C GLN A 170 13.72 18.72 9.63
N LYS A 171 14.03 19.12 10.87
CA LYS A 171 13.06 19.19 11.97
C LYS A 171 11.90 20.15 11.72
N ASP A 172 12.17 21.34 11.16
CA ASP A 172 11.12 22.33 10.92
C ASP A 172 10.08 21.82 9.91
N LYS A 173 10.54 21.17 8.84
CA LYS A 173 9.65 20.51 7.87
C LYS A 173 8.92 19.32 8.48
N ALA A 174 9.55 18.56 9.37
CA ALA A 174 8.88 17.48 10.08
C ALA A 174 7.67 18.01 10.88
N ILE A 175 7.84 19.15 11.58
CA ILE A 175 6.75 19.82 12.30
C ILE A 175 5.65 20.26 11.33
N GLU A 176 5.98 20.97 10.25
CA GLU A 176 5.02 21.46 9.25
C GLU A 176 4.17 20.32 8.65
N VAL A 177 4.84 19.24 8.22
CA VAL A 177 4.20 18.06 7.64
C VAL A 177 3.29 17.36 8.65
N MET A 178 3.72 17.23 9.89
CA MET A 178 2.91 16.58 10.94
C MET A 178 1.70 17.43 11.35
N GLU A 179 1.82 18.76 11.38
CA GLU A 179 0.69 19.69 11.58
C GLU A 179 -0.34 19.57 10.45
N LYS A 180 0.13 19.51 9.21
CA LYS A 180 -0.72 19.24 8.05
C LYS A 180 -1.41 17.88 8.19
N GLY A 181 -0.68 16.85 8.61
CA GLY A 181 -1.20 15.52 8.85
C GLY A 181 -2.33 15.51 9.88
N LEU A 182 -2.13 16.18 11.01
CA LEU A 182 -3.10 16.27 12.09
C LEU A 182 -4.44 16.86 11.62
N LYS A 183 -4.37 17.93 10.80
CA LYS A 183 -5.55 18.54 10.17
C LYS A 183 -6.26 17.55 9.23
N LYS A 184 -5.52 16.72 8.49
CA LYS A 184 -6.09 15.72 7.55
C LYS A 184 -6.67 14.49 8.23
N THR A 185 -6.16 14.11 9.41
CA THR A 185 -6.63 12.95 10.17
C THR A 185 -7.76 13.29 11.14
N GLY A 186 -8.10 14.58 11.31
CA GLY A 186 -9.16 15.00 12.24
C GLY A 186 -8.75 14.91 13.71
N GLY A 187 -7.48 15.15 14.04
CA GLY A 187 -7.01 15.15 15.43
C GLY A 187 -6.68 13.77 16.00
N ASN A 188 -5.63 13.13 15.48
CA ASN A 188 -5.16 11.84 16.02
C ASN A 188 -4.22 12.06 17.23
N GLU A 189 -4.54 11.43 18.36
CA GLU A 189 -3.80 11.59 19.62
C GLU A 189 -2.31 11.19 19.52
N ALA A 190 -2.00 10.07 18.87
CA ALA A 190 -0.63 9.61 18.71
C ALA A 190 0.20 10.54 17.81
N LEU A 191 -0.40 11.11 16.76
CA LEU A 191 0.21 12.12 15.91
C LEU A 191 0.44 13.43 16.66
N GLN A 192 -0.54 13.89 17.43
CA GLN A 192 -0.42 15.08 18.29
C GLN A 192 0.71 14.90 19.31
N ALA A 193 0.74 13.79 20.04
CA ALA A 193 1.75 13.52 21.06
C ALA A 193 3.17 13.48 20.50
N ASN A 194 3.35 12.92 19.30
CA ASN A 194 4.65 12.93 18.61
C ASN A 194 5.03 14.31 18.11
N LEU A 195 4.06 15.10 17.64
CA LEU A 195 4.30 16.48 17.21
C LEU A 195 4.74 17.35 18.40
N ASP A 196 4.09 17.21 19.55
CA ASP A 196 4.46 17.93 20.77
C ASP A 196 5.83 17.52 21.29
N ALA A 197 6.16 16.22 21.22
CA ALA A 197 7.50 15.73 21.52
C ALA A 197 8.53 16.40 20.61
N LEU A 198 8.27 16.44 19.30
CA LEU A 198 9.19 17.04 18.32
C LEU A 198 9.38 18.54 18.58
N LYS A 199 8.29 19.30 18.80
CA LYS A 199 8.34 20.73 19.14
C LYS A 199 9.16 21.02 20.39
N THR A 200 9.03 20.17 21.41
CA THR A 200 9.79 20.31 22.67
C THR A 200 11.20 19.71 22.62
N GLY A 201 11.66 19.22 21.46
CA GLY A 201 12.99 18.62 21.28
C GLY A 201 13.15 17.22 21.85
N LYS A 202 12.03 16.58 22.24
CA LYS A 202 12.00 15.20 22.69
C LYS A 202 11.87 14.25 21.49
N LYS A 203 12.32 13.01 21.68
CA LYS A 203 12.17 11.95 20.66
C LYS A 203 10.71 11.52 20.54
N MET A 204 10.26 11.30 19.30
CA MET A 204 8.95 10.71 19.00
C MET A 204 8.82 9.29 19.60
N LYS A 205 7.63 8.97 20.12
CA LYS A 205 7.27 7.70 20.75
C LYS A 205 6.64 6.74 19.75
N MET A 206 7.42 6.35 18.73
CA MET A 206 6.92 5.50 17.63
C MET A 206 6.56 4.08 18.07
N GLN A 207 7.03 3.61 19.23
CA GLN A 207 6.74 2.28 19.77
C GLN A 207 5.25 2.05 20.04
N ALA A 208 4.47 3.11 20.23
CA ALA A 208 3.01 3.02 20.41
C ALA A 208 2.30 2.38 19.21
N TYR A 209 2.92 2.41 18.02
CA TYR A 209 2.40 1.78 16.80
C TYR A 209 2.69 0.27 16.69
N GLY A 210 3.42 -0.32 17.64
CA GLY A 210 3.64 -1.76 17.74
C GLY A 210 4.26 -2.38 16.47
N ASP A 211 3.75 -3.56 16.08
CA ASP A 211 4.27 -4.36 14.97
C ASP A 211 4.36 -3.59 13.64
N LEU A 212 3.42 -2.69 13.40
CA LEU A 212 3.37 -1.86 12.19
C LEU A 212 4.54 -0.87 12.13
N TRP A 213 5.14 -0.51 13.26
CA TRP A 213 6.36 0.31 13.31
C TRP A 213 7.61 -0.56 13.13
N TYR A 214 7.66 -1.72 13.77
CA TYR A 214 8.84 -2.58 13.76
C TYR A 214 9.17 -3.16 12.38
N GLN A 215 8.17 -3.36 11.52
CA GLN A 215 8.37 -3.75 10.12
C GLN A 215 9.24 -2.78 9.31
N PHE A 216 9.36 -1.51 9.72
CA PHE A 216 10.17 -0.52 9.01
C PHE A 216 11.67 -0.63 9.29
N HIS A 217 12.09 -1.45 10.26
CA HIS A 217 13.50 -1.67 10.60
C HIS A 217 14.28 -0.37 10.88
N LEU A 218 13.62 0.57 11.56
CA LEU A 218 14.18 1.86 11.98
C LEU A 218 14.71 1.85 13.42
N GLU A 219 14.35 0.84 14.21
CA GLU A 219 14.92 0.62 15.54
C GLU A 219 16.17 -0.26 15.51
N ASN A 220 17.08 -0.02 16.46
CA ASN A 220 18.25 -0.86 16.66
C ASN A 220 17.82 -2.29 17.06
N GLN A 221 18.52 -3.31 16.54
CA GLN A 221 18.21 -4.73 16.79
C GLN A 221 18.15 -5.08 18.29
N GLY A 222 18.99 -4.45 19.12
CA GLY A 222 18.98 -4.68 20.58
C GLY A 222 17.68 -4.23 21.28
N THR A 223 16.99 -3.22 20.75
CA THR A 223 15.71 -2.74 21.29
C THR A 223 14.58 -3.71 20.96
N LEU A 224 14.58 -4.24 19.73
CA LEU A 224 13.65 -5.27 19.26
C LEU A 224 13.74 -6.55 20.10
N ILE A 225 14.96 -7.05 20.37
CA ILE A 225 15.18 -8.26 21.15
C ILE A 225 14.62 -8.08 22.58
N LYS A 226 14.95 -6.96 23.26
CA LYS A 226 14.46 -6.69 24.62
C LYS A 226 12.94 -6.66 24.71
N GLN A 227 12.26 -6.11 23.71
CA GLN A 227 10.80 -6.08 23.69
C GLN A 227 10.17 -7.44 23.34
N GLN A 228 10.72 -8.18 22.37
CA GLN A 228 10.27 -9.55 22.09
C GLN A 228 10.41 -10.43 23.33
N THR A 229 11.52 -10.32 24.06
CA THR A 229 11.72 -11.00 25.35
C THR A 229 10.66 -10.60 26.38
N LYS A 230 10.35 -9.30 26.51
CA LYS A 230 9.29 -8.82 27.42
C LYS A 230 7.90 -9.33 27.03
N ALA A 231 7.56 -9.38 25.74
CA ALA A 231 6.28 -9.89 25.26
C ALA A 231 6.12 -11.40 25.52
N ILE A 232 7.20 -12.17 25.34
CA ILE A 232 7.24 -13.61 25.64
C ILE A 232 7.11 -13.86 27.15
N GLN A 233 7.81 -13.07 27.98
CA GLN A 233 7.71 -13.16 29.44
C GLN A 233 6.32 -12.74 29.96
N GLY A 234 5.70 -11.69 29.39
CA GLY A 234 4.34 -11.27 29.73
C GLY A 234 3.30 -12.35 29.42
N ARG A 235 3.39 -13.01 28.26
CA ARG A 235 2.52 -14.16 27.91
C ARG A 235 2.71 -15.34 28.86
N ARG A 236 3.94 -15.65 29.27
CA ARG A 236 4.22 -16.74 30.23
C ARG A 236 3.61 -16.49 31.61
N ASN A 237 3.52 -15.23 32.04
CA ASN A 237 2.96 -14.89 33.35
C ASN A 237 1.41 -14.87 33.35
N LEU A 238 0.79 -14.69 32.19
CA LEU A 238 -0.67 -14.80 32.01
C LEU A 238 -1.16 -16.25 32.00
N VAL A 239 -0.34 -17.19 31.53
CA VAL A 239 -0.67 -18.64 31.51
C VAL A 239 -0.48 -19.30 32.89
N LYS A 240 0.24 -18.64 33.80
CA LYS A 240 0.49 -19.12 35.17
C LYS A 240 -0.48 -18.55 36.22
N ARG A 241 -1.46 -17.74 35.82
CA ARG A 241 -2.57 -17.25 36.64
C ARG A 241 -3.84 -17.94 36.21
#